data_AF-A0A969Y520-F1
#
_entry.id   AF-A0A969Y520-F1
#
_cell.length_a   1.000
_cell.length_b   1.000
_cell.length_c   1.000
_cell.angle_alpha   90.00
_cell.angle_beta   90.00
_cell.angle_gamma   90.00
#
_symmetry.space_group_name_H-M   'P 1'
#
loop_
_entity.id
_entity.type
_entity.pdbx_description
1 polymer ?
#
loop_
_entity_poly.entity_id
_entity_poly.type
_entity_poly.pdbx_seq_one_letter_code
_entity_poly.pdbx_strand_id
1 'polypeptide(L)' 'MANTMLQQWPQAKTTEINLINEIEEAHLEWQRARRFFESVTDPDLIDYAIYNLQAAERRYAYLLKLVRQEGREVI' A
#
# COMPACT_ATOMS: atom_id res chain seq x y z
N MET A 1 -26.00 12.15 -38.27
CA MET A 1 -26.79 11.76 -37.07
C MET A 1 -25.97 10.73 -36.30
N ALA A 2 -26.01 10.83 -34.97
CA ALA A 2 -25.26 10.05 -33.99
C ALA A 2 -23.73 10.23 -34.04
N ASN A 3 -23.29 11.38 -33.51
CA ASN A 3 -22.02 11.47 -32.82
C ASN A 3 -22.09 10.48 -31.64
N THR A 4 -21.60 9.26 -31.83
CA THR A 4 -21.51 8.28 -30.74
C THR A 4 -20.41 8.79 -29.84
N MET A 5 -20.85 9.48 -28.79
CA MET A 5 -20.05 9.88 -27.65
C MET A 5 -19.11 8.72 -27.30
N LEU A 6 -17.82 8.90 -27.58
CA LEU A 6 -16.78 8.26 -26.82
C LEU A 6 -17.00 8.73 -25.39
N GLN A 7 -17.76 7.92 -24.63
CA GLN A 7 -17.85 8.01 -23.19
C GLN A 7 -16.42 8.13 -22.69
N GLN A 8 -16.08 9.33 -22.23
CA GLN A 8 -14.91 9.57 -21.43
C GLN A 8 -15.12 8.75 -20.15
N TRP A 9 -14.62 7.52 -20.13
CA TRP A 9 -14.64 6.67 -18.95
C TRP A 9 -13.60 7.22 -17.96
N PRO A 10 -13.95 7.43 -16.68
CA PRO A 10 -13.06 8.08 -15.72
C PRO A 10 -12.01 7.09 -15.21
N GLN A 11 -10.97 6.84 -16.01
CA GLN A 11 -9.89 5.92 -15.65
C GLN A 11 -9.05 6.42 -14.45
N ALA A 12 -9.11 7.72 -14.14
CA ALA A 12 -8.31 8.31 -13.06
C ALA A 12 -8.84 7.99 -11.65
N LYS A 13 -10.16 8.01 -11.44
CA LYS A 13 -10.75 7.84 -10.09
C LYS A 13 -10.63 6.44 -9.52
N THR A 14 -10.63 5.41 -10.37
CA THR A 14 -10.53 4.01 -9.94
C THR A 14 -9.14 3.68 -9.42
N THR A 15 -8.09 4.26 -10.03
CA THR A 15 -6.69 4.02 -9.65
C THR A 15 -6.36 4.64 -8.29
N GLU A 16 -6.80 5.88 -8.03
CA GLU A 16 -6.60 6.54 -6.74
C GLU A 16 -7.29 5.79 -5.58
N ILE A 17 -8.53 5.31 -5.78
CA ILE A 17 -9.27 4.54 -4.76
C ILE A 17 -8.55 3.22 -4.47
N ASN A 18 -8.00 2.57 -5.49
CA ASN A 18 -7.24 1.32 -5.31
C ASN A 18 -5.94 1.56 -4.52
N LEU A 19 -5.22 2.65 -4.80
CA LEU A 19 -3.97 2.97 -4.12
C LEU A 19 -4.17 3.30 -2.63
N ILE A 20 -5.24 4.02 -2.26
CA ILE A 20 -5.56 4.28 -0.85
C ILE A 20 -5.87 2.98 -0.11
N ASN A 21 -6.64 2.07 -0.72
CA ASN A 21 -6.92 0.76 -0.11
C ASN A 21 -5.62 -0.05 0.10
N GLU A 22 -4.72 -0.06 -0.89
CA GLU A 22 -3.42 -0.73 -0.77
C GLU A 22 -2.55 -0.18 0.38
N ILE A 23 -2.62 1.14 0.63
CA ILE A 23 -1.91 1.78 1.74
C ILE A 23 -2.49 1.35 3.07
N GLU A 24 -3.82 1.30 3.19
CA GLU A 24 -4.48 0.83 4.41
C GLU A 24 -4.15 -0.64 4.69
N GLU A 25 -4.18 -1.49 3.67
CA GLU A 25 -3.78 -2.89 3.80
C GLU A 25 -2.32 -3.04 4.23
N ALA A 26 -1.40 -2.32 3.58
CA ALA A 26 0.02 -2.35 3.93
C ALA A 26 0.27 -1.83 5.36
N HIS A 27 -0.49 -0.84 5.82
CA HIS A 27 -0.43 -0.36 7.20
C HIS A 27 -0.89 -1.44 8.19
N LEU A 28 -2.01 -2.10 7.91
CA LEU A 28 -2.52 -3.20 8.75
C LEU A 28 -1.53 -4.38 8.78
N GLU A 29 -0.93 -4.71 7.64
CA GLU A 29 0.12 -5.73 7.52
C GLU A 29 1.34 -5.38 8.38
N TRP A 30 1.82 -4.14 8.30
CA TRP A 30 2.93 -3.67 9.12
C TRP A 30 2.61 -3.74 10.62
N GLN A 31 1.42 -3.32 11.04
CA GLN A 31 1.00 -3.44 12.44
C GLN A 31 0.91 -4.90 12.91
N ARG A 32 0.45 -5.82 12.05
CA ARG A 32 0.42 -7.26 12.37
C ARG A 32 1.84 -7.82 12.49
N ALA A 33 2.73 -7.49 11.56
CA ALA A 33 4.12 -7.91 11.60
C ALA A 33 4.85 -7.39 12.86
N ARG A 34 4.56 -6.15 13.25
CA ARG A 34 5.08 -5.55 14.49
C ARG A 34 4.60 -6.30 15.73
N ARG A 35 3.29 -6.55 15.84
CA ARG A 35 2.74 -7.34 16.97
C ARG A 35 3.33 -8.75 17.01
N PHE A 36 3.51 -9.39 15.85
CA PHE A 36 4.13 -10.70 15.76
C PHE A 36 5.57 -10.67 16.29
N PHE A 37 6.39 -9.72 15.80
CA PHE A 37 7.76 -9.52 16.28
C PHE A 37 7.84 -9.23 17.79
N GLU A 38 6.96 -8.39 18.32
CA GLU A 38 6.89 -8.11 19.76
C GLU A 38 6.44 -9.32 20.59
N SER A 39 5.73 -10.28 19.99
CA SER A 39 5.20 -11.46 20.67
C SER A 39 6.06 -12.73 20.53
N VAL A 40 6.99 -12.75 19.56
CA VAL A 40 7.74 -13.96 19.24
C VAL A 40 8.78 -14.23 20.34
N THR A 41 8.75 -15.44 20.88
CA THR A 41 9.72 -15.92 21.88
C THR A 41 10.55 -17.09 21.38
N ASP A 42 10.15 -17.68 20.25
CA ASP A 42 10.85 -18.78 19.60
C ASP A 42 12.09 -18.26 18.87
N PRO A 43 13.31 -18.70 19.26
CA PRO A 43 14.54 -18.31 18.60
C PRO A 43 14.60 -18.69 17.11
N ASP A 44 13.89 -19.74 16.68
CA ASP A 44 13.89 -20.17 15.28
C ASP A 44 12.97 -19.28 14.41
N LEU A 45 12.10 -18.49 15.03
CA LEU A 45 11.16 -17.60 14.34
C LEU A 45 11.56 -16.12 14.41
N ILE A 46 12.57 -15.74 15.22
CA ILE A 46 12.95 -14.34 15.41
C ILE A 46 13.45 -13.69 14.11
N ASP A 47 14.26 -14.41 13.33
CA ASP A 47 14.80 -13.91 12.07
C ASP A 47 13.69 -13.69 11.04
N TYR A 48 12.71 -14.60 10.99
CA TYR A 48 11.52 -14.44 10.18
C TYR A 48 10.71 -13.21 10.63
N ALA A 49 10.53 -13.03 11.94
CA ALA A 49 9.79 -11.89 12.48
C ALA A 49 10.45 -10.55 12.14
N ILE A 50 11.79 -10.47 12.23
CA ILE A 50 12.58 -9.29 11.83
C ILE A 50 12.38 -9.01 10.34
N TYR A 51 12.56 -10.03 9.49
CA TYR A 51 12.44 -9.87 8.05
C TYR A 51 11.03 -9.42 7.64
N ASN A 52 10.00 -10.05 8.20
CA ASN A 52 8.61 -9.74 7.92
C ASN A 52 8.25 -8.30 8.34
N LEU A 53 8.70 -7.87 9.52
CA LEU A 53 8.51 -6.49 9.99
C LEU A 53 9.14 -5.47 9.04
N GLN A 54 10.39 -5.69 8.63
CA GLN A 54 11.11 -4.79 7.72
C GLN A 54 10.48 -4.77 6.31
N ALA A 55 10.02 -5.92 5.82
CA ALA A 55 9.37 -6.01 4.51
C ALA A 55 8.05 -5.23 4.50
N ALA A 56 7.20 -5.42 5.51
CA ALA A 56 5.92 -4.72 5.63
C ALA A 56 6.10 -3.20 5.80
N GLU A 57 7.07 -2.78 6.62
CA GLU A 57 7.41 -1.34 6.79
C GLU A 57 7.84 -0.71 5.46
N ARG A 58 8.75 -1.37 4.72
CA ARG A 58 9.24 -0.87 3.43
C ARG A 58 8.11 -0.77 2.40
N ARG A 59 7.21 -1.75 2.34
CA ARG A 59 6.05 -1.72 1.46
C ARG A 59 5.14 -0.53 1.76
N TYR A 60 4.78 -0.34 3.02
CA TYR A 60 3.96 0.80 3.45
C TYR A 60 4.63 2.14 3.12
N ALA A 61 5.91 2.30 3.45
CA ALA A 61 6.67 3.51 3.15
C ALA A 61 6.76 3.81 1.64
N TYR A 62 6.91 2.78 0.81
CA TYR A 62 6.90 2.91 -0.64
C TYR A 62 5.56 3.43 -1.17
N LEU A 63 4.43 2.85 -0.73
CA LEU A 63 3.10 3.29 -1.19
C LEU A 63 2.79 4.73 -0.75
N LEU A 64 3.20 5.13 0.46
CA LEU A 64 3.11 6.53 0.90
C LEU A 64 3.95 7.48 0.04
N LYS A 65 5.11 7.02 -0.43
CA LYS A 65 5.94 7.80 -1.35
C LYS A 65 5.25 7.95 -2.71
N LEU A 66 4.62 6.90 -3.22
CA LEU A 66 3.91 6.91 -4.50
C LEU A 66 2.77 7.93 -4.50
N VAL A 67 1.89 7.92 -3.48
CA VAL A 67 0.80 8.92 -3.36
C VAL A 67 1.33 10.35 -3.28
N ARG A 68 2.45 10.57 -2.58
CA ARG A 68 3.07 11.89 -2.50
C ARG A 68 3.67 12.35 -3.83
N GLN A 69 4.06 11.43 -4.70
CA GLN A 69 4.57 11.74 -6.04
C GLN A 69 3.43 12.01 -7.00
N GLU A 70 2.40 11.16 -7.02
CA GLU A 70 1.18 11.37 -7.81
C GLU A 70 0.50 12.68 -7.43
N GLY A 71 0.37 12.99 -6.14
CA GLY A 71 -0.16 14.27 -5.66
C GLY A 71 0.69 15.51 -6.00
N ARG A 72 1.95 15.34 -6.45
CA ARG A 72 2.81 16.43 -6.93
C ARG A 72 2.83 16.57 -8.46
N GLU A 73 2.47 15.53 -9.21
CA GLU A 73 2.41 15.57 -10.68
C GLU A 73 1.09 16.13 -11.22
N VAL A 74 0.08 16.31 -10.37
CA VAL A 74 -1.27 16.78 -10.76
C VAL A 74 -1.49 18.28 -10.47
N ILE A 75 -0.45 19.05 -10.13
CA ILE A 75 -0.55 20.51 -9.85
C ILE A 75 0.25 21.33 -10.87
#